data_AF-A0A5B1M515-F1
#
_entry.id   AF-A0A5B1M515-F1
#
_cell.length_a   1.000
_cell.length_b   1.000
_cell.length_c   1.000
_cell.angle_alpha   90.00
_cell.angle_beta   90.00
_cell.angle_gamma   90.00
#
_symmetry.space_group_name_H-M   'P 1'
#
loop_
_entity.id
_entity.type
_entity.pdbx_description
1 polymer ?
#
loop_
_entity_poly.entity_id
_entity_poly.type
_entity_poly.pdbx_seq_one_letter_code
_entity_poly.pdbx_strand_id
1 'polypeptide(L)' 'MRLERRHAILLLAVAAWNVLTFGNFAANLWSAYDAGEDRSTGYWVAHTVLIVVNFLIAALLGRLGWKALRATKA' A
#
# COMPACT_ATOMS: atom_id res chain seq x y z
N MET A 1 7.64 -23.60 3.29
CA MET A 1 7.65 -22.79 4.53
C MET A 1 6.27 -22.84 5.17
N ARG A 2 6.15 -23.01 6.49
CA ARG A 2 4.86 -23.00 7.19
C ARG A 2 4.53 -21.58 7.63
N LEU A 3 3.38 -21.05 7.20
CA LEU A 3 2.95 -19.69 7.57
C LEU A 3 2.52 -19.69 9.03
N GLU A 4 3.40 -19.22 9.91
CA GLU A 4 3.07 -19.01 11.32
C GLU A 4 2.33 -17.70 11.55
N ARG A 5 1.68 -17.58 12.71
CA ARG A 5 0.95 -16.38 13.15
C ARG A 5 1.80 -15.12 13.10
N ARG A 6 3.11 -15.20 13.40
CA ARG A 6 4.04 -14.06 13.33
C ARG A 6 4.17 -13.52 11.91
N HIS A 7 4.26 -14.39 10.91
CA HIS A 7 4.31 -14.00 9.49
C HIS A 7 3.00 -13.36 9.05
N ALA A 8 1.85 -13.88 9.49
CA ALA A 8 0.55 -13.29 9.20
C ALA A 8 0.44 -11.85 9.74
N ILE A 9 0.88 -11.61 10.97
CA ILE A 9 0.93 -10.28 11.58
C ILE A 9 1.87 -9.37 10.81
N LEU A 10 3.06 -9.85 10.43
CA LEU A 10 4.00 -9.07 9.63
C LEU A 10 3.40 -8.63 8.30
N LEU A 11 2.75 -9.55 7.56
CA LEU A 11 2.10 -9.24 6.29
C LEU A 11 1.01 -8.17 6.46
N LEU A 12 0.19 -8.28 7.51
CA LEU A 12 -0.85 -7.30 7.81
C LEU A 12 -0.25 -5.95 8.22
N ALA A 13 0.82 -5.94 9.02
CA ALA A 13 1.49 -4.71 9.43
C ALA A 13 2.13 -3.99 8.24
N VAL A 14 2.80 -4.72 7.34
CA VAL A 14 3.37 -4.16 6.12
C VAL A 14 2.28 -3.63 5.19
N ALA A 15 1.17 -4.37 5.03
CA ALA A 15 0.02 -3.90 4.26
C ALA A 15 -0.56 -2.60 4.83
N ALA A 16 -0.77 -2.54 6.14
CA ALA A 16 -1.28 -1.34 6.81
C ALA A 16 -0.32 -0.16 6.67
N TRP A 17 0.98 -0.39 6.90
CA TRP A 17 2.00 0.64 6.72
C TRP A 17 2.00 1.20 5.29
N ASN A 18 1.90 0.32 4.29
CA ASN A 18 1.87 0.72 2.88
C ASN A 18 0.63 1.57 2.57
N VAL A 19 -0.55 1.20 3.07
CA VAL A 19 -1.76 2.02 2.93
C VAL A 19 -1.59 3.41 3.53
N LEU A 20 -0.99 3.51 4.73
CA LEU A 20 -0.79 4.78 5.41
C LEU A 20 0.20 5.69 4.67
N THR A 21 1.35 5.15 4.27
CA THR A 21 2.39 5.95 3.61
C THR A 21 1.96 6.39 2.21
N PHE A 22 1.39 5.49 1.41
CA PHE A 22 0.94 5.80 0.06
C PHE A 22 -0.37 6.58 0.04
N GLY A 23 -1.21 6.46 1.07
CA GLY A 23 -2.35 7.35 1.29
C GLY A 23 -1.93 8.79 1.53
N ASN A 24 -0.96 9.02 2.42
CA ASN A 24 -0.38 10.36 2.63
C ASN A 24 0.31 10.88 1.36
N PHE A 25 1.04 10.01 0.65
CA PHE A 25 1.68 10.39 -0.60
C PHE A 25 0.67 10.80 -1.68
N ALA A 26 -0.45 10.08 -1.80
CA ALA A 26 -1.53 10.42 -2.71
C ALA A 26 -2.20 11.75 -2.35
N ALA A 27 -2.45 12.00 -1.05
CA ALA A 27 -3.00 13.28 -0.59
C ALA A 27 -2.06 14.45 -0.91
N ASN A 28 -0.75 14.27 -0.71
CA ASN A 28 0.24 15.29 -1.05
C ASN A 28 0.33 15.53 -2.56
N LEU A 29 0.28 14.46 -3.37
CA LEU A 29 0.27 14.57 -4.83
C LEU A 29 -0.97 15.33 -5.32
N TRP A 30 -2.13 15.03 -4.73
CA TRP A 30 -3.38 15.74 -5.03
C TRP A 30 -3.29 17.22 -4.66
N SER A 31 -2.78 17.52 -3.46
CA SER A 31 -2.58 18.91 -3.00
C SER A 31 -1.66 19.71 -3.95
N ALA A 32 -0.55 19.11 -4.40
CA ALA A 32 0.36 19.74 -5.37
C ALA A 32 -0.31 19.98 -6.73
N TYR A 33 -1.16 19.05 -7.18
CA TYR A 33 -1.91 19.19 -8.42
C TYR A 33 -2.96 20.31 -8.32
N ASP A 34 -3.72 20.35 -7.21
CA ASP A 34 -4.74 21.36 -6.94
C ASP A 34 -4.14 22.77 -6.76
N ALA A 35 -2.96 22.87 -6.17
CA ALA A 35 -2.18 24.11 -6.07
C ALA A 35 -1.65 24.61 -7.42
N GLY A 36 -1.80 23.84 -8.50
CA GLY A 36 -1.37 24.23 -9.84
C GLY A 36 0.14 24.23 -10.04
N GLU A 37 0.88 23.37 -9.32
CA GLU A 37 2.33 23.28 -9.47
C GLU A 37 2.73 22.87 -10.90
N ASP A 38 3.66 23.63 -11.50
CA ASP A 38 4.21 23.28 -12.81
C ASP A 38 5.22 22.14 -12.68
N ARG A 39 4.79 20.93 -13.06
CA ARG A 39 5.61 19.72 -13.09
C ARG A 39 5.34 18.95 -14.37
N SER A 40 6.37 18.25 -14.86
CA SER A 40 6.28 17.49 -16.11
C SER A 40 5.19 16.42 -16.06
N THR A 41 4.57 16.10 -17.20
CA THR A 41 3.56 15.03 -17.29
C THR A 41 4.10 13.69 -16.77
N GLY A 42 5.38 13.40 -17.04
CA GLY A 42 6.05 12.18 -16.56
C GLY A 42 6.10 12.10 -15.03
N TYR A 43 6.25 13.24 -14.34
CA TYR A 43 6.19 13.31 -12.88
C TYR A 43 4.83 12.79 -12.39
N TRP A 44 3.72 13.33 -12.90
CA TRP A 44 2.38 12.95 -12.45
C TRP A 44 2.09 11.46 -12.71
N VAL A 45 2.38 11.00 -13.93
CA VAL A 45 2.13 9.61 -14.33
C VAL A 45 2.92 8.64 -13.45
N ALA A 46 4.22 8.88 -13.26
CA ALA A 46 5.07 7.97 -12.48
C ALA A 46 4.59 7.85 -11.03
N HIS A 47 4.25 8.96 -10.39
CA HIS A 47 3.83 8.95 -9.00
C HIS A 47 2.42 8.38 -8.81
N THR A 48 1.49 8.64 -9.74
CA THR A 48 0.18 7.99 -9.72
C THR A 48 0.29 6.48 -9.91
N VAL A 49 1.10 6.01 -10.87
CA VAL A 49 1.33 4.57 -11.07
C VAL A 49 1.97 3.94 -9.84
N LEU A 50 2.96 4.60 -9.24
CA LEU A 50 3.60 4.16 -8.00
C LEU A 50 2.57 3.97 -6.87
N ILE A 51 1.65 4.92 -6.70
CA ILE A 51 0.57 4.85 -5.70
C ILE A 51 -0.32 3.64 -5.96
N VAL A 52 -0.81 3.49 -7.20
CA VAL A 52 -1.73 2.39 -7.57
C VAL A 52 -1.10 1.02 -7.33
N VAL A 53 0.14 0.82 -7.79
CA VAL A 53 0.86 -0.45 -7.62
C VAL A 53 1.06 -0.77 -6.14
N ASN A 54 1.38 0.21 -5.31
CA ASN A 54 1.55 -0.01 -3.87
C ASN A 54 0.24 -0.38 -3.16
N PHE A 55 -0.87 0.28 -3.50
CA PHE A 55 -2.17 -0.14 -2.99
C PHE A 55 -2.56 -1.57 -3.42
N LEU A 56 -2.23 -1.98 -4.64
CA LEU A 56 -2.44 -3.36 -5.08
C LEU A 56 -1.59 -4.35 -4.27
N ILE A 57 -0.33 -4.03 -4.02
CA ILE A 57 0.55 -4.83 -3.16
C ILE A 57 -0.02 -4.91 -1.74
N ALA A 58 -0.45 -3.78 -1.17
CA ALA A 58 -1.05 -3.76 0.16
C ALA A 58 -2.32 -4.62 0.23
N ALA A 59 -3.19 -4.57 -0.78
CA ALA A 59 -4.37 -5.41 -0.86
C ALA A 59 -4.02 -6.92 -0.92
N LEU A 60 -3.01 -7.28 -1.71
CA LEU A 60 -2.53 -8.66 -1.82
C LEU A 60 -1.92 -9.15 -0.49
N LEU A 61 -1.02 -8.37 0.11
CA LEU A 61 -0.41 -8.69 1.40
C LEU A 61 -1.45 -8.76 2.51
N GLY A 62 -2.41 -7.84 2.53
CA GLY A 62 -3.53 -7.82 3.47
C GLY A 62 -4.38 -9.09 3.35
N ARG A 63 -4.75 -9.47 2.12
CA ARG A 63 -5.51 -10.70 1.85
C ARG A 63 -4.75 -11.95 2.28
N LEU A 64 -3.45 -12.03 1.98
CA LEU A 64 -2.60 -13.17 2.35
C LEU A 64 -2.40 -13.26 3.87
N GLY A 65 -2.08 -12.13 4.52
CA GLY A 65 -1.93 -12.03 5.97
C GLY A 65 -3.21 -12.39 6.71
N TRP A 66 -4.37 -11.92 6.22
CA TRP A 66 -5.67 -12.26 6.80
C TRP A 66 -5.99 -13.75 6.68
N LYS A 67 -5.75 -14.34 5.49
CA LYS A 67 -5.94 -15.78 5.26
C LYS A 67 -5.03 -16.61 6.18
N ALA A 68 -3.76 -16.23 6.31
CA ALA A 68 -2.80 -16.91 7.17
C ALA A 68 -3.20 -16.82 8.65
N LEU A 69 -3.65 -15.64 9.10
CA LEU A 69 -4.08 -15.42 10.48
C LEU A 69 -5.27 -16.32 10.85
N ARG A 70 -6.27 -16.42 9.96
CA ARG A 70 -7.42 -17.31 10.12
C ARG A 70 -7.01 -18.78 10.16
N ALA A 71 -6.09 -19.19 9.28
CA ALA A 71 -5.61 -20.58 9.21
C ALA A 71 -4.83 -21.01 10.47
N THR A 72 -4.20 -20.06 11.18
CA THR A 72 -3.51 -20.33 12.44
C THR A 72 -4.40 -20.26 13.68
N LYS A 73 -5.66 -19.83 13.54
CA LYS A 73 -6.61 -19.68 14.66
C LYS A 73 -7.58 -20.87 14.79
N ALA A 74 -7.62 -21.74 13.78
CA ALA A 74 -8.33 -23.02 13.76
C ALA A 74 -7.39 -24.14 14.22
#